data_AF-A0A224ZAF1-F1
#
_entry.id   AF-A0A224ZAF1-F1
#
_cell.length_a   1.000
_cell.length_b   1.000
_cell.length_c   1.000
_cell.angle_alpha   90.00
_cell.angle_beta   90.00
_cell.angle_gamma   90.00
#
_symmetry.space_group_name_H-M   'P 1'
#
loop_
_entity.id
_entity.type
_entity.pdbx_description
1 polymer ?
#
loop_
_entity_poly.entity_id
_entity_poly.type
_entity_poly.pdbx_seq_one_letter_code
_entity_poly.pdbx_strand_id
1 'polypeptide(L)'
;MPARSRSRSKTGASLLFWNSRRSCEVLLYEPLENLQVRVDYLLSKRFSPEAVTRILSNAPLFLAFRVNSMDYRLGFLQRVLSLSGAEVRHVVTRYPKLPTCKLHSIECNAFSIKEEMGFTVDEMKQLIMVCPKLLISSRDNIVKAFTYLHKEAGLSHAQLMQFPAILRTRECIYKPRHEFLVRLGRAQYDPKEPNYVSPKALVTGVDAVFCENVAKTSVDKYNEFLRTL
;
A
#
# COMPACT_ATOMS: atom_id res chain seq x y z
N MET A 1 43.58 30.07 -10.18
CA MET A 1 42.54 31.12 -10.04
C MET A 1 41.84 31.23 -11.39
N PRO A 2 40.49 31.27 -11.54
CA PRO A 2 39.31 30.95 -10.69
C PRO A 2 38.60 29.64 -11.18
N ALA A 3 37.80 28.84 -10.45
CA ALA A 3 36.49 28.94 -9.74
C ALA A 3 35.32 28.21 -10.48
N ARG A 4 34.68 27.25 -9.75
CA ARG A 4 33.26 26.79 -9.79
C ARG A 4 32.78 26.07 -11.09
N SER A 5 31.85 25.10 -11.11
CA SER A 5 30.88 24.55 -10.15
C SER A 5 30.32 23.19 -10.65
N ARG A 6 29.84 22.38 -9.71
CA ARG A 6 29.04 21.15 -9.89
C ARG A 6 27.79 21.36 -10.75
N SER A 7 27.33 20.30 -11.45
CA SER A 7 25.89 19.97 -11.49
C SER A 7 25.65 18.47 -11.70
N ARG A 8 25.13 17.82 -10.65
CA ARG A 8 24.31 16.60 -10.75
C ARG A 8 22.94 16.98 -11.31
N SER A 9 22.38 16.20 -12.23
CA SER A 9 20.94 15.92 -12.31
C SER A 9 20.77 14.58 -13.04
N LYS A 10 20.39 13.50 -12.34
CA LYS A 10 19.01 13.04 -12.02
C LYS A 10 18.12 12.91 -13.26
N THR A 11 17.86 11.67 -13.66
CA THR A 11 16.53 11.22 -14.11
C THR A 11 16.42 9.69 -13.99
N GLY A 12 16.33 9.22 -12.74
CA GLY A 12 15.83 7.88 -12.41
C GLY A 12 14.31 7.80 -12.56
N ALA A 13 13.80 8.07 -13.77
CA ALA A 13 12.37 7.99 -14.10
C ALA A 13 12.07 6.92 -15.18
N SER A 14 13.08 6.23 -15.69
CA SER A 14 12.91 5.31 -16.82
C SER A 14 12.52 3.86 -16.43
N LEU A 15 12.67 3.45 -15.17
CA LEU A 15 12.51 2.03 -14.79
C LEU A 15 11.07 1.62 -14.45
N LEU A 16 10.20 2.57 -14.10
CA LEU A 16 8.79 2.24 -13.75
C LEU A 16 7.86 2.28 -14.96
N PHE A 17 8.16 3.08 -15.98
CA PHE A 17 7.40 3.09 -17.24
C PHE A 17 7.79 1.94 -18.18
N TRP A 18 9.01 1.41 -18.07
CA TRP A 18 9.47 0.32 -18.93
C TRP A 18 8.79 -1.03 -18.66
N ASN A 19 8.43 -1.32 -17.41
CA ASN A 19 7.83 -2.61 -17.04
C ASN A 19 6.36 -2.76 -17.45
N SER A 20 5.65 -1.67 -17.79
CA SER A 20 4.24 -1.77 -18.20
C SER A 20 4.07 -2.04 -19.70
N ARG A 21 5.07 -1.75 -20.55
CA ARG A 21 5.00 -2.00 -22.00
C ARG A 21 5.39 -3.44 -22.39
N ARG A 22 6.33 -4.07 -21.68
CA ARG A 22 6.77 -5.45 -21.97
C ARG A 22 5.75 -6.54 -21.60
N SER A 23 4.83 -6.26 -20.68
CA SER A 23 3.81 -7.25 -20.26
C SER A 23 2.74 -7.52 -21.31
N CYS A 24 2.57 -6.63 -22.29
CA CYS A 24 1.60 -6.80 -23.36
C CYS A 24 2.12 -7.73 -24.47
N GLU A 25 3.44 -7.79 -24.69
CA GLU A 25 4.04 -8.63 -25.74
C GLU A 25 3.79 -10.14 -25.50
N VAL A 26 3.96 -10.63 -24.26
CA VAL A 26 3.82 -12.07 -23.96
C VAL A 26 2.40 -12.59 -24.22
N LEU A 27 1.39 -11.76 -24.01
CA LEU A 27 -0.01 -12.12 -24.25
C LEU A 27 -0.36 -12.18 -25.73
N LEU A 28 0.35 -11.42 -26.58
CA LEU A 28 0.13 -11.42 -28.03
C LEU A 28 0.68 -12.67 -28.72
N TYR A 29 1.60 -13.39 -28.08
CA TYR A 29 2.16 -14.65 -28.58
C TYR A 29 1.48 -15.90 -27.99
N GLU A 30 0.53 -15.74 -27.07
CA GLU A 30 -0.21 -16.87 -26.49
C GLU A 30 -1.40 -17.27 -27.39
N PRO A 31 -1.58 -18.57 -27.70
CA PRO A 31 -2.74 -19.06 -28.42
C PRO A 31 -4.05 -18.65 -27.74
N LEU A 32 -5.05 -18.26 -28.53
CA LEU A 32 -6.35 -17.80 -28.02
C LEU A 32 -7.05 -18.87 -27.18
N GLU A 33 -6.86 -20.14 -27.52
CA GLU A 33 -7.40 -21.29 -26.79
C GLU A 33 -6.85 -21.33 -25.36
N ASN A 34 -5.55 -21.06 -25.17
CA ASN A 34 -4.94 -21.02 -23.85
C ASN A 34 -5.50 -19.88 -23.00
N LEU A 35 -5.76 -18.72 -23.62
CA LEU A 35 -6.35 -17.59 -22.93
C LEU A 35 -7.80 -17.89 -22.52
N GLN A 36 -8.57 -18.52 -23.39
CA GLN A 36 -9.94 -18.93 -23.08
C GLN A 36 -9.97 -19.91 -21.89
N VAL A 37 -9.11 -20.93 -21.89
CA VAL A 37 -8.99 -21.88 -20.75
C VAL A 37 -8.69 -21.18 -19.43
N ARG A 38 -7.84 -20.13 -19.45
CA ARG A 38 -7.48 -19.35 -18.24
C ARG A 38 -8.63 -18.46 -17.78
N VAL A 39 -9.42 -17.91 -18.71
CA VAL A 39 -10.65 -17.16 -18.41
C VAL A 39 -11.71 -18.09 -17.83
N ASP A 40 -11.96 -19.23 -18.45
CA ASP A 40 -12.91 -20.25 -17.99
C ASP A 40 -12.53 -20.77 -16.59
N TYR A 41 -11.23 -20.94 -16.33
CA TYR A 41 -10.74 -21.26 -15.01
C TYR A 41 -11.12 -20.19 -13.96
N LEU A 42 -10.94 -18.90 -14.26
CA LEU A 42 -11.34 -17.83 -13.32
C LEU A 42 -12.85 -17.82 -13.08
N LEU A 43 -13.65 -18.05 -14.12
CA LEU A 43 -15.10 -18.19 -13.98
C LEU A 43 -15.47 -19.42 -13.12
N SER A 44 -14.79 -20.55 -13.30
CA SER A 44 -14.98 -21.76 -12.48
C SER A 44 -14.68 -21.52 -10.99
N LYS A 45 -13.77 -20.59 -10.68
CA LYS A 45 -13.44 -20.16 -9.31
C LYS A 45 -14.40 -19.09 -8.76
N ARG A 46 -15.50 -18.83 -9.46
CA ARG A 46 -16.58 -17.89 -9.11
C ARG A 46 -16.15 -16.42 -9.13
N PHE A 47 -15.15 -16.05 -9.92
CA PHE A 47 -14.93 -14.64 -10.24
C PHE A 47 -16.08 -14.16 -11.14
N SER A 48 -16.63 -12.98 -10.85
CA SER A 48 -17.65 -12.39 -11.72
C SER A 48 -17.03 -11.96 -13.07
N PRO A 49 -17.81 -11.87 -14.15
CA PRO A 49 -17.31 -11.39 -15.44
C PRO A 49 -16.63 -10.00 -15.35
N GLU A 50 -17.13 -9.11 -14.49
CA GLU A 50 -16.55 -7.78 -14.25
C GLU A 50 -15.22 -7.88 -13.51
N ALA A 51 -15.13 -8.80 -12.53
CA ALA A 51 -13.90 -9.08 -11.81
C ALA A 51 -12.83 -9.65 -12.75
N VAL A 52 -13.20 -10.61 -13.61
CA VAL A 52 -12.32 -11.15 -14.65
C VAL A 52 -11.85 -10.02 -15.54
N THR A 53 -12.74 -9.22 -16.13
CA THR A 53 -12.38 -8.08 -17.00
C THR A 53 -11.40 -7.11 -16.33
N ARG A 54 -11.63 -6.80 -15.04
CA ARG A 54 -10.72 -5.97 -14.25
C ARG A 54 -9.35 -6.63 -14.07
N ILE A 55 -9.29 -7.94 -13.85
CA ILE A 55 -8.05 -8.70 -13.74
C ILE A 55 -7.29 -8.68 -15.06
N LEU A 56 -7.96 -8.97 -16.19
CA LEU A 56 -7.35 -8.95 -17.53
C LEU A 56 -6.72 -7.59 -17.82
N SER A 57 -7.44 -6.51 -17.51
CA SER A 57 -7.02 -5.14 -17.80
C SER A 57 -5.84 -4.67 -16.94
N ASN A 58 -5.78 -5.09 -15.67
CA ASN A 58 -4.83 -4.55 -14.70
C ASN A 58 -3.66 -5.49 -14.37
N ALA A 59 -3.77 -6.78 -14.70
CA ALA A 59 -2.74 -7.79 -14.47
C ALA A 59 -2.67 -8.80 -15.63
N PRO A 60 -2.32 -8.36 -16.85
CA PRO A 60 -2.15 -9.24 -18.01
C PRO A 60 -1.20 -10.41 -17.74
N LEU A 61 -0.13 -10.18 -16.97
CA LEU A 61 0.83 -11.23 -16.58
C LEU A 61 0.20 -12.38 -15.79
N PHE A 62 -0.92 -12.16 -15.09
CA PHE A 62 -1.58 -13.24 -14.38
C PHE A 62 -2.14 -14.29 -15.34
N LEU A 63 -2.61 -13.84 -16.51
CA LEU A 63 -3.00 -14.73 -17.60
C LEU A 63 -1.83 -15.35 -18.31
N ALA A 64 -0.58 -14.93 -18.12
CA ALA A 64 0.56 -15.63 -18.71
C ALA A 64 0.91 -16.91 -17.93
N PHE A 65 0.31 -17.13 -16.75
CA PHE A 65 0.54 -18.32 -15.97
C PHE A 65 -0.31 -19.50 -16.44
N ARG A 66 0.24 -20.70 -16.28
CA ARG A 66 -0.52 -21.95 -16.42
C ARG A 66 -1.59 -22.00 -15.32
N VAL A 67 -2.71 -22.66 -15.62
CA VAL A 67 -3.84 -22.83 -14.68
C VAL A 67 -3.39 -23.36 -13.32
N ASN A 68 -2.53 -24.38 -13.28
CA ASN A 68 -1.99 -24.93 -12.03
C ASN A 68 -1.23 -23.89 -11.21
N SER A 69 -0.48 -23.00 -11.86
CA SER A 69 0.23 -21.91 -11.18
C SER A 69 -0.70 -20.81 -10.70
N MET A 70 -1.77 -20.51 -11.45
CA MET A 70 -2.82 -19.59 -11.00
C MET A 70 -3.50 -20.14 -9.74
N ASP A 71 -3.90 -21.41 -9.76
CA ASP A 71 -4.55 -22.09 -8.65
C ASP A 71 -3.68 -22.15 -7.40
N TYR A 72 -2.42 -22.56 -7.57
CA TYR A 72 -1.44 -22.56 -6.48
C TYR A 72 -1.29 -21.17 -5.85
N ARG A 73 -1.23 -20.10 -6.65
CA ARG A 73 -1.08 -18.73 -6.13
C ARG A 73 -2.34 -18.25 -5.40
N LEU A 74 -3.53 -18.59 -5.88
CA LEU A 74 -4.79 -18.27 -5.19
C LEU A 74 -4.90 -19.06 -3.86
N GLY A 75 -4.57 -20.35 -3.87
CA GLY A 75 -4.53 -21.19 -2.67
C GLY A 75 -3.47 -20.73 -1.66
N PHE A 76 -2.32 -20.28 -2.13
CA PHE A 76 -1.29 -19.67 -1.29
C PHE A 76 -1.84 -18.44 -0.54
N LEU A 77 -2.50 -17.52 -1.24
CA LEU A 77 -3.11 -16.33 -0.62
C LEU A 77 -4.18 -16.73 0.40
N GLN A 78 -4.99 -17.72 0.07
CA GLN A 78 -6.02 -18.24 0.97
C GLN A 78 -5.42 -18.73 2.28
N ARG A 79 -4.36 -19.55 2.21
CA ARG A 79 -3.69 -20.15 3.37
C ARG A 79 -2.92 -19.13 4.20
N VAL A 80 -2.07 -18.30 3.56
CA VAL A 80 -1.18 -17.38 4.28
C VAL A 80 -1.95 -16.26 4.97
N LEU A 81 -3.06 -15.83 4.39
CA LEU A 81 -3.87 -14.74 4.92
C LEU A 81 -5.13 -15.25 5.65
N SER A 82 -5.31 -16.56 5.75
CA SER A 82 -6.50 -17.22 6.32
C SER A 82 -7.83 -16.74 5.73
N LEU A 83 -7.84 -16.36 4.45
CA LEU A 83 -9.02 -15.81 3.77
C LEU A 83 -9.97 -16.93 3.32
N SER A 84 -11.25 -16.63 3.22
CA SER A 84 -12.23 -17.43 2.49
C SER A 84 -12.06 -17.25 0.98
N GLY A 85 -12.65 -18.16 0.18
CA GLY A 85 -12.63 -18.01 -1.28
C GLY A 85 -13.27 -16.71 -1.77
N ALA A 86 -14.29 -16.18 -1.07
CA ALA A 86 -14.90 -14.90 -1.41
C ALA A 86 -13.96 -13.72 -1.14
N GLU A 87 -13.26 -13.76 -0.01
CA GLU A 87 -12.29 -12.72 0.35
C GLU A 87 -11.06 -12.74 -0.57
N VAL A 88 -10.55 -13.92 -0.95
CA VAL A 88 -9.48 -14.03 -1.97
C VAL A 88 -9.92 -13.37 -3.28
N ARG A 89 -11.14 -13.66 -3.75
CA ARG A 89 -11.69 -13.02 -4.96
C ARG A 89 -11.77 -11.52 -4.81
N HIS A 90 -12.24 -11.01 -3.67
CA HIS A 90 -12.30 -9.58 -3.39
C HIS A 90 -10.92 -8.92 -3.44
N VAL A 91 -9.94 -9.48 -2.72
CA VAL A 91 -8.57 -8.97 -2.65
C VAL A 91 -7.90 -8.97 -4.03
N VAL A 92 -8.01 -10.08 -4.77
CA VAL A 92 -7.45 -10.20 -6.12
C VAL A 92 -8.16 -9.26 -7.09
N THR A 93 -9.47 -9.09 -7.00
CA THR A 93 -10.20 -8.12 -7.83
C THR A 93 -9.79 -6.69 -7.51
N ARG A 94 -9.58 -6.37 -6.22
CA ARG A 94 -9.17 -5.03 -5.76
C ARG A 94 -7.73 -4.71 -6.15
N TYR A 95 -6.84 -5.71 -6.14
CA TYR A 95 -5.46 -5.57 -6.59
C TYR A 95 -5.00 -6.77 -7.44
N PRO A 96 -5.33 -6.78 -8.75
CA PRO A 96 -5.09 -7.95 -9.63
C PRO A 96 -3.63 -8.37 -9.79
N LYS A 97 -2.69 -7.47 -9.50
CA LYS A 97 -1.25 -7.77 -9.56
C LYS A 97 -0.77 -8.61 -8.37
N LEU A 98 -1.53 -8.68 -7.27
CA LEU A 98 -1.13 -9.42 -6.06
C LEU A 98 -0.67 -10.86 -6.34
N PRO A 99 -1.45 -11.72 -7.03
CA PRO A 99 -1.03 -13.10 -7.28
C PRO A 99 0.20 -13.19 -8.19
N THR A 100 0.57 -12.15 -8.94
CA THR A 100 1.77 -12.14 -9.78
C THR A 100 3.06 -11.80 -9.03
N CYS A 101 2.94 -11.27 -7.81
CA CYS A 101 4.09 -10.88 -7.00
C CYS A 101 4.85 -12.08 -6.43
N LYS A 102 6.03 -11.80 -5.86
CA LYS A 102 6.87 -12.81 -5.20
C LYS A 102 6.17 -13.29 -3.93
N LEU A 103 5.88 -14.60 -3.86
CA LEU A 103 5.13 -15.20 -2.75
C LEU A 103 5.84 -15.03 -1.40
N HIS A 104 7.16 -15.20 -1.38
CA HIS A 104 7.96 -14.97 -0.17
C HIS A 104 7.82 -13.54 0.38
N SER A 105 7.75 -12.52 -0.47
CA SER A 105 7.55 -11.14 -0.02
C SER A 105 6.18 -10.92 0.61
N ILE A 106 5.14 -11.59 0.09
CA ILE A 106 3.79 -11.55 0.64
C ILE A 106 3.77 -12.23 2.01
N GLU A 107 4.41 -13.39 2.13
CA GLU A 107 4.53 -14.15 3.37
C GLU A 107 5.28 -13.36 4.45
N CYS A 108 6.44 -12.78 4.14
CA CYS A 108 7.18 -11.95 5.08
C CYS A 108 6.36 -10.75 5.55
N ASN A 109 5.66 -10.05 4.65
CA ASN A 109 4.84 -8.90 5.06
C ASN A 109 3.61 -9.33 5.89
N ALA A 110 2.97 -10.45 5.57
CA ALA A 110 1.88 -11.00 6.39
C ALA A 110 2.37 -11.38 7.79
N PHE A 111 3.54 -12.02 7.87
CA PHE A 111 4.21 -12.33 9.14
C PHE A 111 4.52 -11.06 9.93
N SER A 112 5.11 -10.03 9.31
CA SER A 112 5.42 -8.77 9.99
C SER A 112 4.16 -8.04 10.48
N ILE A 113 3.07 -8.05 9.72
CA ILE A 113 1.79 -7.44 10.17
C ILE A 113 1.26 -8.16 11.41
N LYS A 114 1.35 -9.49 11.44
CA LYS A 114 0.86 -10.28 12.58
C LYS A 114 1.78 -10.20 13.80
N GLU A 115 3.06 -10.52 13.61
CA GLU A 115 3.99 -10.74 14.72
C GLU A 115 4.75 -9.47 15.12
N GLU A 116 5.21 -8.65 14.17
CA GLU A 116 5.98 -7.44 14.49
C GLU A 116 5.08 -6.24 14.83
N MET A 117 3.93 -6.12 14.15
CA MET A 117 2.95 -5.05 14.39
C MET A 117 1.85 -5.47 15.37
N GLY A 118 1.73 -6.76 15.69
CA GLY A 118 0.78 -7.25 16.69
C GLY A 118 -0.69 -7.19 16.27
N PHE A 119 -1.00 -7.13 14.97
CA PHE A 119 -2.39 -7.29 14.52
C PHE A 119 -2.83 -8.74 14.68
N THR A 120 -4.05 -8.94 15.17
CA THR A 120 -4.68 -10.27 15.18
C THR A 120 -4.91 -10.77 13.74
N VAL A 121 -5.18 -12.07 13.59
CA VAL A 121 -5.45 -12.67 12.28
C VAL A 121 -6.66 -12.00 11.61
N ASP A 122 -7.71 -11.71 12.36
CA ASP A 122 -8.92 -11.09 11.82
C ASP A 122 -8.71 -9.60 11.49
N GLU A 123 -7.98 -8.86 12.32
CA GLU A 123 -7.60 -7.47 12.00
C GLU A 123 -6.71 -7.41 10.75
N MET A 124 -5.75 -8.33 10.62
CA MET A 124 -4.93 -8.44 9.41
C MET A 124 -5.80 -8.68 8.17
N LYS A 125 -6.78 -9.59 8.23
CA LYS A 125 -7.72 -9.80 7.11
C LYS A 125 -8.43 -8.50 6.74
N GLN A 126 -9.04 -7.81 7.70
CA GLN A 126 -9.75 -6.55 7.44
C GLN A 126 -8.82 -5.50 6.82
N LEU A 127 -7.60 -5.39 7.34
CA LEU A 127 -6.57 -4.48 6.86
C LEU A 127 -6.14 -4.79 5.42
N ILE A 128 -5.99 -6.06 5.05
CA ILE A 128 -5.70 -6.50 3.68
C ILE A 128 -6.91 -6.34 2.75
N MET A 129 -8.14 -6.55 3.23
CA MET A 129 -9.36 -6.35 2.44
C MET A 129 -9.51 -4.89 1.99
N VAL A 130 -9.06 -3.94 2.81
CA VAL A 130 -9.04 -2.50 2.49
C VAL A 130 -7.81 -2.11 1.67
N CYS A 131 -6.62 -2.57 2.06
CA CYS A 131 -5.35 -2.17 1.45
C CYS A 131 -4.44 -3.38 1.10
N PRO A 132 -4.76 -4.15 0.03
CA PRO A 132 -3.97 -5.31 -0.38
C PRO A 132 -2.50 -4.99 -0.69
N LYS A 133 -2.23 -3.73 -1.07
CA LYS A 133 -0.89 -3.25 -1.41
C LYS A 133 0.08 -3.28 -0.21
N LEU A 134 -0.40 -3.47 1.02
CA LEU A 134 0.48 -3.66 2.19
C LEU A 134 1.35 -4.90 2.03
N LEU A 135 0.81 -5.98 1.46
CA LEU A 135 1.53 -7.25 1.24
C LEU A 135 2.69 -7.17 0.26
N ILE A 136 2.73 -6.13 -0.57
CA ILE A 136 3.79 -5.92 -1.58
C ILE A 136 4.62 -4.66 -1.30
N SER A 137 4.35 -3.97 -0.19
CA SER A 137 5.13 -2.80 0.21
C SER A 137 6.47 -3.24 0.79
N SER A 138 7.43 -2.31 0.85
CA SER A 138 8.69 -2.58 1.55
C SER A 138 8.40 -2.88 3.02
N ARG A 139 8.84 -4.05 3.50
CA ARG A 139 8.69 -4.48 4.89
C ARG A 139 9.24 -3.43 5.85
N ASP A 140 10.45 -2.95 5.58
CA ASP A 140 11.10 -1.94 6.42
C ASP A 140 10.29 -0.64 6.49
N ASN A 141 9.68 -0.21 5.38
CA ASN A 141 8.85 0.99 5.37
C ASN A 141 7.59 0.79 6.24
N ILE A 142 6.88 -0.33 6.06
CA ILE A 142 5.61 -0.56 6.80
C ILE A 142 5.85 -0.77 8.29
N VAL A 143 6.93 -1.47 8.68
CA VAL A 143 7.28 -1.69 10.08
C VAL A 143 7.75 -0.39 10.73
N LYS A 144 8.58 0.42 10.05
CA LYS A 144 8.99 1.74 10.56
C LYS A 144 7.80 2.68 10.73
N ALA A 145 6.90 2.72 9.74
CA ALA A 145 5.69 3.53 9.82
C ALA A 145 4.78 3.09 10.98
N PHE A 146 4.53 1.79 11.12
CA PHE A 146 3.78 1.26 12.25
C PHE A 146 4.42 1.61 13.58
N THR A 147 5.73 1.36 13.72
CA THR A 147 6.47 1.58 14.97
C THR A 147 6.35 3.03 15.43
N TYR A 148 6.59 3.99 14.53
CA TYR A 148 6.44 5.40 14.85
C TYR A 148 5.00 5.76 15.19
N LEU A 149 4.04 5.40 14.33
CA LEU A 149 2.65 5.81 14.49
C LEU A 149 1.99 5.20 15.74
N HIS A 150 2.34 3.96 16.09
CA HIS A 150 1.79 3.29 17.25
C HIS A 150 2.53 3.66 18.54
N LYS A 151 3.86 3.62 18.56
CA LYS A 151 4.65 3.83 19.78
C LYS A 151 4.90 5.29 20.10
N GLU A 152 5.18 6.12 19.09
CA GLU A 152 5.48 7.54 19.30
C GLU A 152 4.24 8.42 19.15
N ALA A 153 3.40 8.17 18.14
CA ALA A 153 2.16 8.95 17.92
C ALA A 153 0.93 8.41 18.67
N GLY A 154 1.06 7.29 19.39
CA GLY A 154 0.00 6.75 20.25
C GLY A 154 -1.24 6.26 19.51
N LEU A 155 -1.17 6.01 18.19
CA LEU A 155 -2.32 5.51 17.43
C LEU A 155 -2.60 4.04 17.75
N SER A 156 -3.82 3.73 18.15
CA SER A 156 -4.30 2.35 18.33
C SER A 156 -4.38 1.58 17.01
N HIS A 157 -4.36 0.25 17.09
CA HIS A 157 -4.62 -0.64 15.94
C HIS A 157 -5.93 -0.29 15.24
N ALA A 158 -6.99 0.00 16.00
CA ALA A 158 -8.29 0.38 15.46
C ALA A 158 -8.21 1.67 14.60
N GLN A 159 -7.48 2.69 15.05
CA GLN A 159 -7.29 3.92 14.27
C GLN A 159 -6.46 3.67 13.01
N LEU A 160 -5.43 2.83 13.07
CA LEU A 160 -4.63 2.45 11.91
C LEU A 160 -5.45 1.65 10.88
N MET A 161 -6.39 0.82 11.33
CA MET A 161 -7.30 0.06 10.47
C MET A 161 -8.32 0.94 9.73
N GLN A 162 -8.71 2.09 10.29
CA GLN A 162 -9.59 3.03 9.58
C GLN A 162 -8.93 3.60 8.33
N PHE A 163 -7.59 3.72 8.32
CA PHE A 163 -6.85 4.20 7.16
C PHE A 163 -5.51 3.47 6.99
N PRO A 164 -5.51 2.19 6.54
CA PRO A 164 -4.29 1.37 6.49
C PRO A 164 -3.23 1.87 5.51
N ALA A 165 -3.62 2.73 4.57
CA ALA A 165 -2.70 3.33 3.60
C ALA A 165 -1.62 4.20 4.27
N ILE A 166 -1.85 4.70 5.49
CA ILE A 166 -0.86 5.47 6.25
C ILE A 166 0.46 4.70 6.44
N LEU A 167 0.38 3.38 6.69
CA LEU A 167 1.55 2.50 6.89
C LEU A 167 2.45 2.38 5.66
N ARG A 168 1.92 2.71 4.47
CA ARG A 168 2.68 2.71 3.21
C ARG A 168 3.30 4.06 2.88
N THR A 169 3.02 5.07 3.70
CA THR A 169 3.52 6.42 3.49
C THR A 169 4.98 6.49 3.92
N ARG A 170 5.75 7.38 3.29
CA ARG A 170 7.15 7.61 3.65
C ARG A 170 7.24 8.39 4.96
N GLU A 171 8.25 8.08 5.76
CA GLU A 171 8.51 8.74 7.04
C GLU A 171 8.56 10.27 6.94
N CYS A 172 9.17 10.80 5.89
CA CYS A 172 9.30 12.24 5.66
C CYS A 172 7.98 13.00 5.46
N ILE A 173 6.82 12.32 5.42
CA ILE A 173 5.49 12.94 5.32
C ILE A 173 4.82 12.98 6.69
N TYR A 174 4.58 11.81 7.31
CA TYR A 174 3.79 11.76 8.53
C TYR A 174 4.56 12.24 9.75
N LYS A 175 5.88 11.99 9.84
CA LYS A 175 6.68 12.26 11.03
C LYS A 175 6.87 13.75 11.28
N PRO A 176 7.31 14.57 10.30
CA PRO A 176 7.42 16.02 10.51
C PRO A 176 6.07 16.68 10.82
N ARG A 177 4.98 16.20 10.21
CA ARG A 177 3.63 16.72 10.49
C ARG A 177 3.16 16.38 11.89
N HIS A 178 3.40 15.14 12.33
CA HIS A 178 3.12 14.70 13.69
C HIS A 178 3.91 15.54 14.72
N GLU A 179 5.24 15.64 14.57
CA GLU A 179 6.11 16.40 15.48
C GLU A 179 5.72 17.88 15.55
N PHE A 180 5.32 18.47 14.42
CA PHE A 180 4.84 19.84 14.39
C PHE A 180 3.54 20.01 15.17
N LEU A 181 2.58 19.07 15.05
CA LEU A 181 1.36 19.10 15.87
C LEU A 181 1.65 18.92 17.35
N VAL A 182 2.64 18.09 17.71
CA VAL A 182 3.10 17.95 19.10
C VAL A 182 3.63 19.29 19.61
N ARG A 183 4.48 19.97 18.84
CA ARG A 183 5.03 21.29 19.21
C ARG A 183 3.94 22.37 19.38
N LEU A 184 2.85 22.26 18.64
CA LEU A 184 1.70 23.17 18.74
C LEU A 184 0.69 22.76 19.82
N GLY A 185 0.86 21.62 20.50
CA GLY A 185 -0.12 21.09 21.45
C GLY A 185 -1.43 20.65 20.77
N ARG A 186 -1.38 20.27 19.48
CA ARG A 186 -2.52 19.89 18.65
C ARG A 186 -2.51 18.42 18.22
N ALA A 187 -1.56 17.62 18.70
CA ALA A 187 -1.50 16.19 18.44
C ALA A 187 -2.54 15.43 19.28
N GLN A 188 -3.83 15.61 18.97
CA GLN A 188 -4.94 14.88 19.59
C GLN A 188 -5.53 13.91 18.57
N TYR A 189 -5.34 12.61 18.78
CA TYR A 189 -5.84 11.57 17.88
C TYR A 189 -7.05 10.81 18.44
N ASP A 190 -7.49 11.06 19.67
CA ASP A 190 -8.71 10.47 20.23
C ASP A 190 -9.96 11.11 19.60
N PRO A 191 -10.82 10.34 18.91
CA PRO A 191 -12.07 10.86 18.34
C PRO A 191 -13.07 11.42 19.36
N LYS A 192 -12.92 11.09 20.64
CA LYS A 192 -13.80 11.54 21.72
C LYS A 192 -13.41 12.89 22.30
N GLU A 193 -12.18 13.34 22.06
CA GLU A 193 -11.63 14.56 22.62
C GLU A 193 -11.79 15.76 21.67
N PRO A 194 -11.92 16.99 22.18
CA PRO A 194 -11.98 18.19 21.35
C PRO A 194 -10.67 18.37 20.57
N ASN A 195 -10.77 18.98 19.39
CA ASN A 195 -9.66 19.16 18.44
C ASN A 195 -9.09 17.85 17.89
N TYR A 196 -9.90 16.78 17.82
CA TYR A 196 -9.53 15.55 17.14
C TYR A 196 -8.96 15.78 15.74
N VAL A 197 -7.78 15.21 15.51
CA VAL A 197 -7.10 15.14 14.22
C VAL A 197 -7.18 13.70 13.72
N SER A 198 -7.79 13.51 12.55
CA SER A 198 -7.78 12.19 11.92
C SER A 198 -6.36 11.80 11.50
N PRO A 199 -5.91 10.54 11.73
CA PRO A 199 -4.61 10.06 11.24
C PRO A 199 -4.42 10.25 9.73
N LYS A 200 -5.51 10.21 8.96
CA LYS A 200 -5.49 10.48 7.51
C LYS A 200 -4.99 11.90 7.19
N ALA A 201 -5.25 12.88 8.05
CA ALA A 201 -4.83 14.26 7.86
C ALA A 201 -3.30 14.43 7.88
N LEU A 202 -2.57 13.54 8.58
CA LEU A 202 -1.11 13.54 8.61
C LEU A 202 -0.48 13.23 7.25
N VAL A 203 -1.20 12.61 6.31
CA VAL A 203 -0.61 12.16 5.04
C VAL A 203 -1.36 12.62 3.80
N THR A 204 -2.45 13.36 3.99
CA THR A 204 -3.27 13.87 2.88
C THR A 204 -2.94 15.33 2.60
N GLY A 205 -3.02 15.73 1.32
CA GLY A 205 -2.88 17.12 0.89
C GLY A 205 -1.45 17.66 0.92
N VAL A 206 -1.30 18.86 0.38
CA VAL A 206 -0.05 19.63 0.43
C VAL A 206 0.12 20.31 1.79
N ASP A 207 1.35 20.72 2.11
CA ASP A 207 1.66 21.28 3.42
C ASP A 207 0.87 22.56 3.72
N ALA A 208 0.52 23.34 2.71
CA ALA A 208 -0.34 24.51 2.87
C ALA A 208 -1.72 24.16 3.44
N VAL A 209 -2.37 23.16 2.84
CA VAL A 209 -3.69 22.66 3.26
C VAL A 209 -3.61 22.03 4.66
N PHE A 210 -2.54 21.31 4.95
CA PHE A 210 -2.29 20.77 6.29
C PHE A 210 -2.14 21.88 7.34
N CYS A 211 -1.34 22.91 7.05
CA CYS A 211 -1.09 24.00 7.98
C CYS A 211 -2.37 24.80 8.27
N GLU A 212 -3.15 25.12 7.24
CA GLU A 212 -4.40 25.88 7.36
C GLU A 212 -5.51 25.07 8.04
N ASN A 213 -5.75 23.83 7.58
CA ASN A 213 -6.92 23.06 8.02
C ASN A 213 -6.69 22.23 9.27
N VAL A 214 -5.46 21.80 9.53
CA VAL A 214 -5.14 20.88 10.63
C VAL A 214 -4.35 21.60 11.71
N ALA A 215 -3.18 22.15 11.37
CA ALA A 215 -2.30 22.79 12.35
C ALA A 215 -2.76 24.20 12.78
N LYS A 216 -3.71 24.80 12.05
CA LYS A 216 -4.25 26.15 12.28
C LYS A 216 -3.16 27.21 12.37
N THR A 217 -2.20 27.17 11.45
CA THR A 217 -1.02 28.03 11.40
C THR A 217 -0.58 28.32 9.96
N SER A 218 0.37 29.24 9.77
CA SER A 218 0.93 29.54 8.45
C SER A 218 1.92 28.46 8.00
N VAL A 219 2.01 28.30 6.67
CA VAL A 219 2.97 27.38 6.04
C VAL A 219 4.41 27.79 6.32
N ASP A 220 4.66 29.10 6.46
CA ASP A 220 6.00 29.62 6.76
C ASP A 220 6.53 29.13 8.09
N LYS A 221 5.69 29.10 9.14
CA LYS A 221 6.05 28.53 10.44
C LYS A 221 6.38 27.04 10.36
N TYR A 222 5.68 26.31 9.50
CA TYR A 222 5.98 24.90 9.26
C TYR A 222 7.31 24.73 8.50
N ASN A 223 7.56 25.54 7.47
CA ASN A 223 8.82 25.53 6.73
C ASN A 223 10.02 25.90 7.62
N GLU A 224 9.85 26.85 8.54
CA GLU A 224 10.85 27.18 9.56
C GLU A 224 11.11 25.98 10.48
N PHE A 225 10.06 25.31 10.94
CA PHE A 225 10.19 24.07 11.72
C PHE A 225 10.96 22.98 10.96
N LEU A 226 10.66 22.76 9.68
CA LEU A 226 11.36 21.76 8.86
C LEU A 226 12.86 22.04 8.71
N ARG A 227 13.31 23.29 8.86
CA ARG A 227 14.74 23.63 8.86
C ARG A 227 15.45 23.29 10.18
N THR A 228 14.70 22.94 11.23
CA THR A 228 15.24 22.59 12.55
C THR A 228 15.37 21.08 12.78
N LEU A 229 14.92 20.26 11.83
CA LEU A 229 14.97 18.79 11.87
C LEU A 229 16.26 18.21 11.26
#